data_AF-A0A952K1U1-F1
#
_entry.id   AF-A0A952K1U1-F1
#
_cell.length_a   1.000
_cell.length_b   1.000
_cell.length_c   1.000
_cell.angle_alpha   90.00
_cell.angle_beta   90.00
_cell.angle_gamma   90.00
#
_symmetry.space_group_name_H-M   'P 1'
#
loop_
_entity.id
_entity.type
_entity.pdbx_description
1 polymer ?
#
loop_
_entity_poly.entity_id
_entity_poly.type
_entity_poly.pdbx_seq_one_letter_code
_entity_poly.pdbx_strand_id
1 'polypeptide(L)' 'MSTRRTIEAWVEQFNAGDAAAISALYAEDAINHQIPLTPVVGREAIEEFHRETFAGGPL' A
#
# COMPACT_ATOMS: atom_id res chain seq x y z
N MET A 1 13.72 -3.68 10.07
CA MET A 1 13.37 -5.03 9.57
C MET A 1 14.31 -5.38 8.42
N SER A 2 14.48 -6.66 8.08
CA SER A 2 15.12 -7.01 6.81
C SER A 2 14.15 -6.73 5.64
N THR A 3 14.68 -6.57 4.43
CA THR A 3 13.85 -6.36 3.22
C THR A 3 12.79 -7.44 3.06
N ARG A 4 13.16 -8.71 3.22
CA ARG A 4 12.23 -9.83 3.15
C ARG A 4 11.07 -9.68 4.13
N ARG A 5 11.35 -9.37 5.40
CA ARG A 5 10.31 -9.19 6.42
C ARG A 5 9.41 -7.99 6.13
N THR A 6 9.94 -6.91 5.57
CA THR A 6 9.13 -5.76 5.16
C THR A 6 8.13 -6.16 4.07
N ILE A 7 8.56 -6.95 3.07
CA ILE A 7 7.67 -7.43 2.01
C ILE A 7 6.63 -8.42 2.54
N GLU A 8 7.02 -9.32 3.44
CA GLU A 8 6.07 -10.25 4.10
C GLU A 8 4.99 -9.48 4.87
N ALA A 9 5.38 -8.49 5.67
CA ALA A 9 4.44 -7.63 6.39
C ALA A 9 3.52 -6.85 5.44
N TRP A 10 4.05 -6.36 4.31
CA TRP A 10 3.25 -5.68 3.30
C TRP A 10 2.13 -6.57 2.74
N VAL A 11 2.46 -7.82 2.40
CA VAL A 11 1.48 -8.81 1.91
C VAL A 11 0.44 -9.14 2.98
N GLU A 12 0.86 -9.27 4.24
CA GLU A 12 -0.05 -9.50 5.37
C GLU A 12 -1.07 -8.35 5.52
N GLN A 13 -0.61 -7.09 5.50
CA GLN A 13 -1.51 -5.94 5.63
C GLN A 13 -2.41 -5.76 4.41
N PHE A 14 -1.90 -6.05 3.21
CA PHE A 14 -2.71 -6.06 1.99
C PHE A 14 -3.86 -7.07 2.08
N ASN A 15 -3.56 -8.30 2.48
CA ASN A 15 -4.57 -9.36 2.63
C ASN A 15 -5.57 -9.07 3.76
N ALA A 16 -5.16 -8.31 4.79
CA ALA A 16 -6.04 -7.85 5.86
C ALA A 16 -6.93 -6.67 5.45
N GLY A 17 -6.65 -6.03 4.30
CA GLY A 17 -7.33 -4.80 3.89
C GLY A 17 -7.03 -3.59 4.79
N ASP A 18 -5.88 -3.59 5.48
CA ASP A 18 -5.51 -2.51 6.41
C ASP A 18 -4.69 -1.44 5.68
N ALA A 19 -5.38 -0.44 5.14
CA ALA A 19 -4.78 0.67 4.39
C ALA A 19 -3.80 1.51 5.25
N ALA A 20 -4.09 1.68 6.53
CA ALA A 20 -3.22 2.46 7.42
C ALA A 20 -1.95 1.68 7.74
N ALA A 21 -2.07 0.39 8.08
CA ALA A 21 -0.92 -0.44 8.43
C ALA A 21 -0.01 -0.72 7.23
N ILE A 22 -0.56 -0.99 6.04
CA ILE A 22 0.26 -1.19 4.83
C ILE A 22 1.02 0.09 4.46
N SER A 23 0.40 1.25 4.60
CA SER A 23 1.00 2.56 4.26
C SER A 23 2.09 2.98 5.24
N ALA A 24 2.02 2.56 6.49
CA ALA A 24 3.07 2.78 7.48
C ALA A 24 4.41 2.10 7.11
N LEU A 25 4.41 1.14 6.18
CA LEU A 25 5.63 0.49 5.67
C LEU A 25 6.35 1.32 4.59
N TYR A 26 5.71 2.36 4.05
CA TYR A 26 6.26 3.21 3.01
C TYR A 26 7.03 4.41 3.58
N ALA A 27 8.05 4.86 2.84
CA ALA A 27 8.66 6.17 3.05
C ALA A 27 7.65 7.30 2.75
N GLU A 28 7.88 8.48 3.31
CA GLU A 28 6.99 9.64 3.17
C GLU A 28 6.78 10.02 1.69
N ASP A 29 7.81 9.90 0.87
CA ASP A 29 7.88 10.23 -0.55
C ASP A 29 7.77 9.01 -1.48
N ALA A 30 7.32 7.86 -0.98
CA ALA A 30 7.32 6.62 -1.75
C ALA A 30 6.38 6.68 -2.98
N ILE A 31 6.69 5.86 -3.98
CA ILE A 31 5.89 5.72 -5.21
C ILE A 31 5.31 4.31 -5.24
N ASN A 32 3.98 4.21 -5.30
CA ASN A 32 3.26 2.96 -5.54
C ASN A 32 2.73 2.95 -6.98
N HIS A 33 3.25 2.06 -7.82
CA HIS A 33 2.81 1.94 -9.21
C HIS A 33 2.28 0.53 -9.49
N GLN A 34 0.95 0.41 -9.51
CA GLN A 34 0.28 -0.75 -10.09
C GLN A 34 0.25 -0.54 -11.61
N ILE A 35 0.91 -1.42 -12.39
CA ILE A 35 1.23 -1.22 -13.82
C ILE A 35 0.09 -0.63 -14.68
N PRO A 36 -1.18 -1.05 -14.57
CA PRO A 36 -2.25 -0.46 -15.40
C PRO A 36 -2.71 0.94 -14.96
N LEU A 37 -2.29 1.41 -13.77
CA LEU A 37 -2.75 2.65 -13.15
C LEU A 37 -1.64 3.71 -13.11
N THR A 38 -2.06 4.98 -13.03
CA THR A 38 -1.14 6.09 -12.76
C THR A 38 -0.42 5.86 -11.41
N PRO A 39 0.90 6.11 -11.33
CA PRO A 39 1.62 6.02 -10.06
C PRO A 39 1.02 6.93 -8.99
N VAL A 40 0.94 6.42 -7.77
CA VAL A 40 0.54 7.17 -6.58
C VAL A 40 1.80 7.58 -5.83
N VAL A 41 1.91 8.87 -5.50
CA VAL A 41 3.13 9.46 -4.92
C VAL A 41 2.82 9.99 -3.53
N GLY A 42 3.63 9.56 -2.55
CA GLY A 42 3.53 9.96 -1.16
C GLY A 42 2.72 9.00 -0.30
N ARG A 43 3.16 8.79 0.94
CA ARG A 43 2.54 7.82 1.88
C ARG A 43 1.05 8.08 2.10
N GLU A 44 0.66 9.35 2.26
CA GLU A 44 -0.74 9.73 2.49
C GLU A 44 -1.62 9.37 1.28
N ALA A 45 -1.16 9.65 0.06
CA ALA A 45 -1.88 9.31 -1.15
C ALA A 45 -1.97 7.78 -1.36
N ILE A 46 -0.91 7.04 -0.99
CA ILE A 46 -0.89 5.57 -1.02
C ILE A 46 -1.91 4.99 -0.04
N GLU A 47 -2.10 5.60 1.13
CA GLU A 47 -3.10 5.20 2.10
C GLU A 47 -4.52 5.40 1.57
N GLU A 48 -4.81 6.57 1.01
CA GLU A 48 -6.10 6.87 0.40
C GLU A 48 -6.42 5.90 -0.74
N PHE A 49 -5.45 5.64 -1.63
CA PHE A 49 -5.58 4.67 -2.71
C PHE A 49 -5.94 3.27 -2.22
N HIS A 50 -5.26 2.75 -1.20
CA HIS A 50 -5.57 1.44 -0.64
C HIS A 50 -6.93 1.42 0.06
N ARG A 51 -7.30 2.50 0.76
CA ARG A 51 -8.61 2.63 1.43
C ARG A 51 -9.75 2.56 0.42
N GLU A 52 -9.64 3.27 -0.70
CA GLU A 52 -10.61 3.21 -1.80
C GLU A 52 -10.65 1.83 -2.45
N THR A 53 -9.48 1.26 -2.75
CA THR A 53 -9.35 -0.06 -3.37
C THR A 53 -9.99 -1.15 -2.51
N PHE A 54 -9.71 -1.16 -1.20
CA PHE A 54 -10.27 -2.17 -0.28
C PHE A 54 -11.77 -2.01 -0.05
N ALA A 55 -12.28 -0.77 -0.12
CA ALA A 55 -13.72 -0.50 -0.03
C ALA A 55 -14.48 -0.89 -1.31
N GLY A 56 -13.83 -0.75 -2.48
CA GLY A 56 -14.42 -1.05 -3.79
C GLY A 56 -14.57 -2.55 -4.12
N GLY A 57 -13.93 -3.42 -3.35
CA GLY A 57 -13.78 -4.84 -3.69
C GLY A 57 -12.62 -5.07 -4.66
N PRO A 58 -12.31 -6.34 -5.00
CA PRO A 58 -11.19 -6.64 -5.90
C PRO A 58 -11.39 -5.96 -7.27
N LEU A 59 -10.30 -5.37 -7.81
CA LEU A 59 -10.20 -4.93 -9.20
C LEU A 59 -10.52 -6.06 -10.18
#